data_AF-A0A5B9EPW0-F1
#
_entry.id   AF-A0A5B9EPW0-F1
#
_cell.length_a   1.000
_cell.length_b   1.000
_cell.length_c   1.000
_cell.angle_alpha   90.00
_cell.angle_beta   90.00
_cell.angle_gamma   90.00
#
_symmetry.space_group_name_H-M   'P 1'
#
loop_
_entity.id
_entity.type
_entity.pdbx_description
1 polymer ?
#
loop_
_entity_poly.entity_id
_entity_poly.type
_entity_poly.pdbx_seq_one_letter_code
_entity_poly.pdbx_strand_id
1 'polypeptide(L)'
;MTLLRRFAANIVGHAIAMFARFVTAVRPDWRGIAPVPHQRVYYANHVSNGDMPMIWSCLPPAMRRTVRPVAAADYWLKNRLRAFVGPEVFNCVLVDRRPEARAAGEDPMAAILRALEEGSSLIIFPEGNRNMTDDPLLPFKAGLYNIGKAFPDVDLVPTWIDNVNEIMPKGEVIPLPLICTVTFGAPVHVAPDEDKDAFLTRASDALLGLAPEVRT
;
A
#
# COMPACT_ATOMS: atom_id res chain seq x y z
N MET A 1 22.45 10.38 0.09
CA MET A 1 21.53 11.50 -0.23
C MET A 1 22.01 12.76 0.47
N THR A 2 22.09 13.90 -0.23
CA THR A 2 22.58 15.17 0.35
C THR A 2 21.54 15.81 1.30
N LEU A 3 21.96 16.68 2.21
CA LEU A 3 21.06 17.42 3.12
C LEU A 3 19.98 18.20 2.36
N LEU A 4 20.36 18.88 1.27
CA LEU A 4 19.43 19.63 0.42
C LEU A 4 18.37 18.72 -0.21
N ARG A 5 18.76 17.53 -0.68
CA ARG A 5 17.82 16.55 -1.24
C ARG A 5 16.88 15.95 -0.20
N ARG A 6 17.37 15.69 1.03
CA ARG A 6 16.52 15.28 2.17
C ARG A 6 15.48 16.34 2.50
N PHE A 7 15.89 17.61 2.53
CA PHE A 7 14.96 18.72 2.77
C PHE A 7 13.91 18.85 1.67
N ALA A 8 14.34 18.80 0.40
CA ALA A 8 13.43 18.81 -0.74
C ALA A 8 12.45 17.62 -0.72
N ALA A 9 12.92 16.41 -0.41
CA ALA A 9 12.08 15.22 -0.31
C ALA A 9 11.00 15.37 0.78
N ASN A 10 11.36 15.94 1.93
CA ASN A 10 10.38 16.24 2.99
C ASN A 10 9.31 17.24 2.49
N ILE A 11 9.70 18.34 1.84
CA ILE A 11 8.74 19.32 1.29
C ILE A 11 7.80 18.65 0.28
N VAL A 12 8.36 17.89 -0.66
CA VAL A 12 7.58 17.22 -1.71
C VAL A 12 6.63 16.18 -1.10
N GLY A 13 7.06 15.43 -0.09
CA GLY A 13 6.20 14.49 0.63
C GLY A 13 5.01 15.18 1.31
N HIS A 14 5.22 16.33 1.96
CA HIS A 14 4.12 17.11 2.52
C HIS A 14 3.19 17.66 1.44
N ALA A 15 3.75 18.16 0.33
CA ALA A 15 2.96 18.65 -0.81
C ALA A 15 2.09 17.54 -1.42
N ILE A 16 2.63 16.33 -1.61
CA ILE A 16 1.87 15.17 -2.09
C ILE A 16 0.75 14.81 -1.12
N ALA A 17 1.03 14.75 0.18
CA ALA A 17 0.00 14.44 1.18
C ALA A 17 -1.11 15.50 1.21
N MET A 18 -0.76 16.80 1.14
CA MET A 18 -1.74 17.88 1.09
C MET A 18 -2.55 17.85 -0.21
N PHE A 19 -1.90 17.61 -1.35
CA PHE A 19 -2.57 17.49 -2.64
C PHE A 19 -3.55 16.31 -2.67
N ALA A 20 -3.12 15.13 -2.21
CA ALA A 20 -3.99 13.96 -2.10
C ALA A 20 -5.22 14.29 -1.24
N ARG A 21 -5.01 14.84 -0.03
CA ARG A 21 -6.10 15.25 0.86
C ARG A 21 -7.01 16.33 0.28
N PHE A 22 -6.47 17.26 -0.50
CA PHE A 22 -7.27 18.32 -1.13
C PHE A 22 -8.15 17.76 -2.26
N VAL A 23 -7.58 16.93 -3.13
CA VAL A 23 -8.28 16.38 -4.31
C VAL A 23 -9.25 15.27 -3.94
N THR A 24 -8.92 14.44 -2.95
CA THR A 24 -9.73 13.25 -2.60
C THR A 24 -10.37 13.31 -1.22
N ALA A 25 -10.22 14.42 -0.49
CA ALA A 25 -10.70 14.54 0.89
C ALA A 25 -10.40 13.31 1.76
N VAL A 26 -9.28 12.61 1.49
CA VAL A 26 -9.10 11.23 1.96
C VAL A 26 -9.14 11.15 3.47
N ARG A 27 -9.93 10.22 3.99
CA ARG A 27 -10.11 10.02 5.43
C ARG A 27 -9.59 8.65 5.84
N PRO A 28 -8.69 8.58 6.83
CA PRO A 28 -8.37 7.31 7.46
C PRO A 28 -9.51 6.89 8.39
N ASP A 29 -9.89 5.63 8.32
CA ASP A 29 -10.76 4.95 9.29
C ASP A 29 -9.96 3.81 9.93
N TRP A 30 -9.74 3.85 11.24
CA TRP A 30 -8.91 2.88 11.95
C TRP A 30 -9.82 1.95 12.76
N ARG A 31 -10.01 0.72 12.29
CA ARG A 31 -10.90 -0.30 12.87
C ARG A 31 -10.10 -1.45 13.46
N GLY A 32 -10.13 -1.62 14.78
CA GLY A 32 -9.41 -2.71 15.46
C GLY A 32 -7.89 -2.51 15.55
N ILE A 33 -7.41 -1.31 15.22
CA ILE A 33 -5.99 -0.97 15.29
C ILE A 33 -5.82 0.54 15.53
N ALA A 34 -4.77 0.95 16.26
CA ALA A 34 -4.43 2.36 16.47
C ALA A 34 -3.26 2.79 15.57
N PRO A 35 -3.18 4.07 15.14
CA PRO A 35 -2.07 4.61 14.33
C PRO A 35 -0.82 4.88 15.17
N VAL A 36 -0.22 3.82 15.71
CA VAL A 36 1.00 3.86 16.53
C VAL A 36 2.22 3.42 15.72
N PRO A 37 3.45 3.82 16.10
CA PRO A 37 4.67 3.44 15.41
C PRO A 37 5.08 1.99 15.74
N HIS A 38 4.19 1.04 15.45
CA HIS A 38 4.47 -0.40 15.45
C HIS A 38 4.80 -0.85 14.02
N GLN A 39 5.74 -1.79 13.87
CA GLN A 39 6.12 -2.27 12.54
C GLN A 39 4.98 -3.07 11.91
N ARG A 40 4.58 -2.65 10.70
CA ARG A 40 3.37 -3.15 10.03
C ARG A 40 3.60 -3.38 8.55
N VAL A 41 2.86 -4.33 8.00
CA VAL A 41 2.66 -4.50 6.56
C VAL A 41 1.20 -4.20 6.26
N TYR A 42 0.95 -3.02 5.68
CA TYR A 42 -0.36 -2.63 5.19
C TYR A 42 -0.59 -3.29 3.83
N TYR A 43 -1.52 -4.24 3.75
CA TYR A 43 -1.87 -4.89 2.49
C TYR A 43 -3.25 -4.43 2.01
N ALA A 44 -3.34 -4.03 0.74
CA ALA A 44 -4.51 -3.33 0.22
C ALA A 44 -5.02 -3.87 -1.11
N ASN A 45 -6.27 -3.55 -1.42
CA ASN A 45 -6.84 -3.70 -2.77
C ASN A 45 -6.15 -2.71 -3.71
N HIS A 46 -5.96 -3.12 -4.98
CA HIS A 46 -5.27 -2.29 -5.96
C HIS A 46 -6.08 -2.06 -7.22
N VAL A 47 -6.58 -0.86 -7.43
CA VAL A 47 -7.38 -0.48 -8.62
C VAL A 47 -6.74 0.68 -9.39
N SER A 48 -5.88 1.48 -8.76
CA SER A 48 -5.29 2.68 -9.34
C SER A 48 -3.85 2.94 -8.90
N ASN A 49 -3.11 3.75 -9.65
CA ASN A 49 -1.78 4.20 -9.20
C ASN A 49 -1.85 5.20 -8.02
N GLY A 50 -3.03 5.77 -7.76
CA GLY A 50 -3.26 6.71 -6.65
C GLY A 50 -3.39 6.01 -5.29
N ASP A 51 -3.63 4.70 -5.29
CA ASP A 51 -3.88 3.89 -4.10
C ASP A 51 -2.78 4.02 -3.05
N MET A 52 -1.53 3.85 -3.49
CA MET A 52 -0.38 3.94 -2.60
C MET A 52 -0.23 5.34 -1.99
N PRO A 53 -0.18 6.44 -2.78
CA PRO A 53 -0.17 7.78 -2.21
C PRO A 53 -1.32 8.07 -1.25
N MET A 54 -2.51 7.52 -1.50
CA MET A 54 -3.67 7.68 -0.62
C MET A 54 -3.42 7.03 0.74
N ILE A 55 -3.03 5.75 0.79
CA ILE A 55 -2.66 5.07 2.04
C ILE A 55 -1.57 5.86 2.77
N TRP A 56 -0.48 6.20 2.08
CA TRP A 56 0.65 6.89 2.69
C TRP A 56 0.26 8.27 3.27
N SER A 57 -0.64 9.01 2.60
CA SER A 57 -1.13 10.30 3.07
C SER A 57 -2.04 10.21 4.31
N CYS A 58 -2.66 9.04 4.53
CA CYS A 58 -3.49 8.74 5.70
C CYS A 58 -2.65 8.47 6.95
N LEU A 59 -1.41 8.01 6.79
CA LEU A 59 -0.52 7.71 7.91
C LEU A 59 -0.09 8.99 8.66
N PRO A 60 0.08 8.95 9.99
CA PRO A 60 0.71 10.03 10.74
C PRO A 60 2.11 10.39 10.21
N PRO A 61 2.54 11.67 10.26
CA PRO A 61 3.83 12.10 9.73
C PRO A 61 5.04 11.33 10.27
N ALA A 62 5.01 10.88 11.53
CA ALA A 62 6.09 10.08 12.12
C ALA A 62 6.22 8.70 11.45
N MET A 63 5.09 8.05 11.15
CA MET A 63 5.05 6.72 10.52
C MET A 63 5.44 6.77 9.04
N ARG A 64 5.09 7.84 8.32
CA ARG A 64 5.44 8.01 6.90
C ARG A 64 6.95 7.90 6.61
N ARG A 65 7.80 8.19 7.60
CA ARG A 65 9.26 8.13 7.48
C ARG A 65 9.81 6.72 7.50
N THR A 66 9.07 5.79 8.10
CA THR A 66 9.47 4.38 8.28
C THR A 66 8.64 3.43 7.43
N VAL A 67 7.53 3.91 6.85
CA VAL A 67 6.66 3.13 5.97
C VAL A 67 7.09 3.30 4.51
N ARG A 68 7.49 2.19 3.88
CA ARG A 68 8.04 2.13 2.53
C ARG A 68 7.08 1.36 1.62
N PRO A 69 6.52 1.98 0.58
CA PRO A 69 5.72 1.25 -0.38
C PRO A 69 6.57 0.25 -1.17
N VAL A 70 6.07 -0.97 -1.34
CA VAL A 70 6.63 -1.92 -2.29
C VAL A 70 6.07 -1.59 -3.66
N ALA A 71 6.95 -1.32 -4.61
CA ALA A 71 6.54 -0.92 -5.94
C ALA A 71 7.38 -1.58 -7.02
N ALA A 72 6.77 -1.75 -8.17
CA ALA A 72 7.44 -2.33 -9.32
C ALA A 72 8.49 -1.33 -9.87
N ALA A 73 9.71 -1.81 -10.05
CA ALA A 73 10.84 -0.98 -10.50
C ALA A 73 10.56 -0.32 -11.87
N ASP A 74 9.91 -1.05 -12.77
CA ASP A 74 9.54 -0.65 -14.12
C ASP A 74 8.50 0.49 -14.16
N TYR A 75 7.75 0.72 -13.08
CA TYR A 75 6.78 1.81 -13.00
C TYR A 75 7.43 3.14 -12.59
N TRP A 76 8.31 3.12 -11.59
CA TRP A 76 8.88 4.33 -10.97
C TRP A 76 10.12 4.85 -11.70
N LEU A 77 10.88 3.98 -12.37
CA LEU A 77 12.08 4.39 -13.10
C LEU A 77 11.80 4.94 -14.50
N LYS A 78 10.52 5.08 -14.90
CA LYS A 78 10.12 5.56 -16.24
C LYS A 78 10.47 7.01 -16.55
N ASN A 79 10.52 7.89 -15.55
CA ASN A 79 10.87 9.30 -15.77
C ASN A 79 11.54 9.93 -14.55
N ARG A 80 12.28 11.02 -14.76
CA ARG A 80 13.12 11.68 -13.73
C ARG A 80 12.33 12.15 -12.50
N LEU A 81 11.05 12.50 -12.68
CA LEU A 81 10.17 12.91 -11.58
C LEU A 81 9.80 11.70 -10.69
N ARG A 82 9.37 10.59 -11.30
CA ARG A 82 9.05 9.35 -10.57
C ARG A 82 10.30 8.71 -9.95
N ALA A 83 11.43 8.79 -10.63
CA ALA A 83 12.73 8.31 -10.12
C ALA A 83 13.26 9.14 -8.94
N PHE A 84 12.78 10.38 -8.76
CA PHE A 84 13.01 11.16 -7.55
C PHE A 84 11.96 10.84 -6.48
N VAL A 85 10.67 10.84 -6.82
CA VAL A 85 9.57 10.66 -5.85
C VAL A 85 9.58 9.26 -5.22
N GLY A 86 9.72 8.18 -5.99
CA GLY A 86 9.70 6.82 -5.44
C GLY A 86 10.84 6.55 -4.45
N PRO A 87 12.11 6.64 -4.89
CA PRO A 87 13.27 6.37 -4.02
C PRO A 87 13.55 7.46 -2.98
N GLU A 88 13.39 8.75 -3.31
CA GLU A 88 13.84 9.83 -2.42
C GLU A 88 12.72 10.38 -1.52
N VAL A 89 11.45 10.33 -1.95
CA VAL A 89 10.30 10.81 -1.13
C VAL A 89 9.64 9.66 -0.37
N PHE A 90 9.32 8.56 -1.05
CA PHE A 90 8.64 7.42 -0.43
C PHE A 90 9.60 6.33 0.09
N ASN A 91 10.89 6.40 -0.26
CA ASN A 91 11.86 5.34 0.02
C ASN A 91 11.37 3.94 -0.40
N CYS A 92 10.74 3.87 -1.58
CA CYS A 92 10.11 2.65 -2.06
C CYS A 92 11.06 1.45 -2.08
N VAL A 93 10.55 0.29 -1.70
CA VAL A 93 11.21 -0.99 -1.97
C VAL A 93 10.88 -1.35 -3.42
N LEU A 94 11.87 -1.26 -4.29
CA LEU A 94 11.70 -1.58 -5.71
C LEU A 94 11.89 -3.06 -5.94
N VAL A 95 10.89 -3.71 -6.56
CA VAL A 95 10.93 -5.13 -6.92
C VAL A 95 10.78 -5.26 -8.43
N ASP A 96 11.65 -6.01 -9.09
CA ASP A 96 11.41 -6.40 -10.48
C ASP A 96 10.57 -7.67 -10.51
N ARG A 97 9.34 -7.53 -11.01
CA ARG A 97 8.36 -8.62 -11.09
C ARG A 97 8.55 -9.48 -12.35
N ARG A 98 9.41 -9.04 -13.28
CA ARG A 98 9.69 -9.71 -14.55
C ARG A 98 10.79 -10.75 -14.36
N PRO A 99 10.50 -12.05 -14.51
CA PRO A 99 11.54 -13.09 -14.42
C PRO A 99 12.73 -12.85 -15.34
N GLU A 100 12.50 -12.31 -16.53
CA GLU A 100 13.52 -12.06 -17.55
C GLU A 100 14.45 -10.89 -17.26
N ALA A 101 14.05 -9.96 -16.38
CA ALA A 101 14.86 -8.81 -16.00
C ALA A 101 15.65 -9.03 -14.69
N ARG A 102 15.40 -10.15 -14.01
CA ARG A 102 16.09 -10.55 -12.77
C ARG A 102 17.39 -11.29 -13.09
N ALA A 103 18.40 -11.12 -12.24
CA ALA A 103 19.56 -11.99 -12.30
C ALA A 103 19.13 -13.45 -12.05
N ALA A 104 19.84 -14.41 -12.66
CA ALA A 104 19.55 -15.82 -12.47
C ALA A 104 19.61 -16.18 -10.97
N GLY A 105 18.48 -16.64 -10.41
CA GLY A 105 18.35 -16.99 -8.99
C GLY A 105 17.99 -15.83 -8.05
N GLU A 106 17.71 -14.63 -8.57
CA GLU A 106 17.31 -13.49 -7.72
C GLU A 106 15.88 -13.65 -7.20
N ASP A 107 15.76 -13.73 -5.88
CA ASP A 107 14.48 -13.77 -5.17
C ASP A 107 13.81 -12.39 -5.14
N PRO A 108 12.61 -12.22 -5.72
CA PRO A 108 11.90 -10.95 -5.74
C PRO A 108 11.47 -10.49 -4.35
N MET A 109 11.44 -11.40 -3.36
CA MET A 109 11.14 -11.06 -1.97
C MET A 109 12.36 -10.54 -1.22
N ALA A 110 13.59 -10.76 -1.67
CA ALA A 110 14.79 -10.42 -0.90
C ALA A 110 14.85 -8.94 -0.50
N ALA A 111 14.48 -8.03 -1.41
CA ALA A 111 14.43 -6.60 -1.12
C ALA A 111 13.33 -6.23 -0.09
N ILE A 112 12.21 -6.95 -0.12
CA ILE A 112 11.09 -6.78 0.82
C ILE A 112 11.50 -7.26 2.21
N LEU A 113 12.07 -8.47 2.30
CA LEU A 113 12.50 -9.06 3.57
C LEU A 113 13.60 -8.21 4.22
N ARG A 114 14.60 -7.76 3.44
CA ARG A 114 15.64 -6.86 3.94
C ARG A 114 15.07 -5.56 4.50
N ALA A 115 14.06 -4.97 3.84
CA ALA A 115 13.43 -3.75 4.35
C ALA A 115 12.72 -3.99 5.70
N LEU A 116 12.12 -5.17 5.89
CA LEU A 116 11.52 -5.57 7.17
C LEU A 116 12.58 -5.82 8.25
N GLU A 117 13.70 -6.48 7.92
CA GLU A 117 14.84 -6.64 8.83
C GLU A 117 15.42 -5.30 9.29
N GLU A 118 15.45 -4.31 8.39
CA GLU A 118 15.86 -2.93 8.69
C GLU A 118 14.84 -2.17 9.58
N GLY A 119 13.72 -2.80 9.97
CA GLY A 119 12.68 -2.19 10.80
C GLY A 119 11.67 -1.34 10.02
N SER A 120 11.66 -1.41 8.69
CA SER A 120 10.69 -0.65 7.89
C SER A 120 9.31 -1.27 7.98
N SER A 121 8.27 -0.44 8.02
CA SER A 121 6.91 -0.88 7.71
C SER A 121 6.70 -0.84 6.20
N LEU A 122 5.74 -1.59 5.67
CA LEU A 122 5.51 -1.69 4.22
C LEU A 122 4.07 -1.39 3.83
N ILE A 123 3.88 -0.88 2.62
CA ILE A 123 2.58 -0.89 1.92
C ILE A 123 2.73 -1.84 0.73
N ILE A 124 1.87 -2.85 0.64
CA ILE A 124 1.91 -3.86 -0.41
C ILE A 124 0.53 -4.09 -1.02
N PHE A 125 0.51 -4.53 -2.28
CA PHE A 125 -0.69 -4.97 -2.96
C PHE A 125 -0.53 -6.46 -3.30
N PRO A 126 -1.12 -7.37 -2.50
CA PRO A 126 -0.85 -8.80 -2.59
C PRO A 126 -1.35 -9.44 -3.89
N GLU A 127 -2.32 -8.80 -4.57
CA GLU A 127 -2.75 -9.12 -5.94
C GLU A 127 -1.60 -9.00 -6.96
N GLY A 128 -0.66 -8.10 -6.67
CA GLY A 128 0.54 -7.87 -7.46
C GLY A 128 0.31 -7.24 -8.83
N ASN A 129 -0.92 -6.81 -9.16
CA ASN A 129 -1.32 -6.00 -10.31
C ASN A 129 -2.57 -5.20 -9.94
N ARG A 130 -2.93 -4.20 -10.75
CA ARG A 130 -4.22 -3.53 -10.59
C ARG A 130 -5.34 -4.46 -11.02
N ASN A 131 -6.36 -4.58 -10.20
CA ASN A 131 -7.63 -5.18 -10.53
C ASN A 131 -8.40 -4.29 -11.51
N MET A 132 -8.77 -4.87 -12.64
CA MET A 132 -9.55 -4.24 -13.71
C MET A 132 -10.78 -5.09 -14.05
N THR A 133 -11.12 -6.07 -13.22
CA THR A 133 -12.29 -6.95 -13.37
C THR A 133 -13.45 -6.44 -12.52
N ASP A 134 -14.60 -7.11 -12.64
CA ASP A 134 -15.78 -6.84 -11.80
C ASP A 134 -15.68 -7.48 -10.42
N ASP A 135 -14.71 -8.36 -10.19
CA ASP A 135 -14.47 -8.97 -8.88
C ASP A 135 -13.88 -7.92 -7.92
N PRO A 136 -14.23 -7.94 -6.63
CA PRO A 136 -13.72 -6.97 -5.67
C PRO A 136 -12.21 -7.08 -5.44
N LEU A 137 -11.63 -8.27 -5.61
CA LEU A 137 -10.19 -8.55 -5.44
C LEU A 137 -9.73 -9.62 -6.45
N LEU A 138 -8.48 -9.52 -6.89
CA LEU A 138 -7.75 -10.61 -7.54
C LEU A 138 -7.18 -11.59 -6.50
N PRO A 139 -6.82 -12.83 -6.92
CA PRO A 139 -6.13 -13.77 -6.04
C PRO A 139 -4.82 -13.21 -5.49
N PHE A 140 -4.61 -13.40 -4.19
CA PHE A 140 -3.37 -12.97 -3.53
C PHE A 140 -2.19 -13.87 -3.89
N LYS A 141 -1.01 -13.26 -4.03
CA LYS A 141 0.26 -13.95 -4.21
C LYS A 141 0.85 -14.41 -2.88
N ALA A 142 1.67 -15.46 -2.93
CA ALA A 142 2.33 -16.07 -1.77
C ALA A 142 3.24 -15.11 -0.96
N GLY A 143 3.61 -13.96 -1.50
CA GLY A 143 4.47 -12.99 -0.83
C GLY A 143 3.95 -12.55 0.54
N LEU A 144 2.63 -12.37 0.70
CA LEU A 144 2.03 -11.99 1.99
C LEU A 144 2.21 -13.08 3.05
N TYR A 145 1.97 -14.35 2.69
CA TYR A 145 2.20 -15.50 3.56
C TYR A 145 3.69 -15.64 3.95
N ASN A 146 4.59 -15.51 2.97
CA ASN A 146 6.03 -15.62 3.21
C ASN A 146 6.53 -14.54 4.17
N ILE A 147 6.01 -13.31 4.05
CA ILE A 147 6.30 -12.23 5.00
C ILE A 147 5.84 -12.63 6.40
N GLY A 148 4.59 -13.06 6.56
CA GLY A 148 4.04 -13.42 7.86
C GLY A 148 4.74 -14.61 8.54
N LYS A 149 5.22 -15.59 7.76
CA LYS A 149 6.05 -16.68 8.29
C LYS A 149 7.44 -16.22 8.72
N ALA A 150 8.06 -15.32 7.96
CA ALA A 150 9.40 -14.82 8.25
C ALA A 150 9.43 -13.82 9.42
N PHE A 151 8.36 -13.03 9.57
CA PHE A 151 8.24 -11.98 10.58
C PHE A 151 6.93 -12.13 11.37
N PRO A 152 6.84 -13.11 12.29
CA PRO A 152 5.61 -13.40 13.04
C PRO A 152 5.18 -12.25 13.97
N ASP A 153 6.09 -11.36 14.35
CA ASP A 153 5.82 -10.20 15.19
C ASP A 153 5.37 -8.95 14.39
N VAL A 154 5.36 -9.02 13.05
CA VAL A 154 4.93 -7.92 12.20
C VAL A 154 3.43 -8.06 11.89
N ASP A 155 2.67 -7.05 12.32
CA ASP A 155 1.24 -6.93 12.02
C ASP A 155 0.99 -6.88 10.51
N LEU A 156 0.22 -7.83 9.96
CA LEU A 156 -0.30 -7.75 8.59
C LEU A 156 -1.68 -7.10 8.63
N VAL A 157 -1.77 -5.85 8.20
CA VAL A 157 -2.95 -5.00 8.38
C VAL A 157 -3.75 -4.90 7.08
N PRO A 158 -4.97 -5.48 7.01
CA PRO A 158 -5.84 -5.26 5.86
C PRO A 158 -6.18 -3.78 5.75
N THR A 159 -6.03 -3.22 4.55
CA THR A 159 -6.20 -1.80 4.28
C THR A 159 -7.08 -1.61 3.05
N TRP A 160 -8.37 -1.34 3.25
CA TRP A 160 -9.31 -1.16 2.16
C TRP A 160 -9.34 0.30 1.69
N ILE A 161 -9.25 0.48 0.39
CA ILE A 161 -9.37 1.76 -0.29
C ILE A 161 -10.72 1.79 -0.98
N ASP A 162 -11.62 2.63 -0.47
CA ASP A 162 -12.90 2.93 -1.07
C ASP A 162 -12.82 4.26 -1.81
N ASN A 163 -12.84 4.21 -3.14
CA ASN A 163 -12.77 5.37 -4.00
C ASN A 163 -14.13 5.60 -4.66
N VAL A 164 -14.97 6.42 -4.02
CA VAL A 164 -16.31 6.71 -4.49
C VAL A 164 -16.25 7.63 -5.72
N ASN A 165 -16.19 7.04 -6.91
CA ASN A 165 -16.42 7.75 -8.18
C ASN A 165 -17.91 7.80 -8.56
N GLU A 166 -18.80 7.18 -7.77
CA GLU A 166 -20.16 6.83 -8.21
C GLU A 166 -21.20 7.95 -8.14
N ILE A 167 -20.89 9.11 -7.54
CA ILE A 167 -21.90 10.15 -7.26
C ILE A 167 -21.72 11.40 -8.14
N MET A 168 -21.17 11.25 -9.36
CA MET A 168 -21.08 12.38 -10.30
C MET A 168 -22.22 12.30 -11.34
N PRO A 169 -23.22 13.21 -11.30
CA PRO A 169 -24.22 13.32 -12.34
C PRO A 169 -23.54 13.63 -13.68
N LYS A 170 -23.95 12.94 -14.75
CA LYS A 170 -23.47 13.27 -16.10
C LYS A 170 -23.88 14.70 -16.45
N GLY A 171 -22.92 15.61 -16.57
CA GLY A 171 -23.15 16.96 -17.10
C GLY A 171 -22.85 18.13 -16.16
N GLU A 172 -22.52 17.89 -14.89
CA GLU A 172 -22.18 18.97 -13.94
C GLU A 172 -20.72 18.91 -13.48
N VAL A 173 -19.99 20.01 -13.67
CA VAL A 173 -18.63 20.20 -13.12
C VAL A 173 -18.78 20.74 -11.71
N ILE A 174 -19.02 19.85 -10.75
CA ILE A 174 -18.92 20.21 -9.33
C ILE A 174 -17.49 19.90 -8.87
N PRO A 175 -16.69 20.90 -8.43
CA PRO A 175 -15.33 20.67 -7.94
C PRO A 175 -15.35 20.13 -6.49
N LEU A 176 -16.17 19.10 -6.23
CA LEU A 176 -16.14 18.41 -4.95
C LEU A 176 -14.95 17.46 -4.92
N PRO A 177 -14.22 17.37 -3.79
CA PRO A 177 -13.19 16.36 -3.64
C PRO A 177 -13.79 14.95 -3.81
N LEU A 178 -13.09 14.09 -4.54
CA LEU A 178 -13.46 12.67 -4.69
C LEU A 178 -13.42 12.01 -3.32
N ILE A 179 -14.55 11.75 -2.65
CA ILE A 179 -14.52 11.22 -1.29
C ILE A 179 -13.88 9.83 -1.29
N CYS A 180 -12.69 9.73 -0.71
CA CYS A 180 -11.97 8.49 -0.53
C CYS A 180 -11.85 8.14 0.96
N THR A 181 -12.11 6.87 1.28
CA THR A 181 -11.89 6.33 2.63
C THR A 181 -10.82 5.26 2.57
N VAL A 182 -9.84 5.34 3.47
CA VAL A 182 -8.85 4.29 3.67
C VAL A 182 -9.11 3.65 5.03
N THR A 183 -9.65 2.44 5.02
CA THR A 183 -10.00 1.68 6.23
C THR A 183 -8.85 0.74 6.59
N PHE A 184 -8.25 0.92 7.76
CA PHE A 184 -7.23 0.05 8.34
C PHE A 184 -7.92 -0.92 9.32
N GLY A 185 -7.86 -2.22 9.05
CA GLY A 185 -8.52 -3.25 9.85
C GLY A 185 -7.66 -3.86 10.96
N ALA A 186 -8.24 -4.84 11.66
CA ALA A 186 -7.53 -5.60 12.68
C ALA A 186 -6.41 -6.45 12.03
N PRO A 187 -5.19 -6.51 12.63
CA PRO A 187 -4.10 -7.30 12.09
C PRO A 187 -4.44 -8.79 11.99
N VAL A 188 -3.95 -9.43 10.93
CA VAL A 188 -3.89 -10.89 10.79
C VAL A 188 -2.45 -11.35 10.89
N HIS A 189 -2.24 -12.51 11.51
CA HIS A 189 -0.94 -13.18 11.60
C HIS A 189 -1.06 -14.59 11.04
N VAL A 190 0.03 -15.15 10.52
CA VAL A 190 0.06 -16.54 10.06
C VAL A 190 0.10 -17.45 11.28
N ALA A 191 -0.85 -18.38 11.42
CA ALA A 191 -0.83 -19.31 12.55
C ALA A 191 0.29 -20.37 12.35
N PRO A 192 0.80 -21.00 13.43
CA PRO A 192 1.93 -21.93 13.35
C PRO A 192 1.79 -23.03 12.28
N ASP A 193 0.60 -23.65 12.22
CA ASP A 193 0.27 -24.79 11.34
C ASP A 193 -0.68 -24.41 10.19
N GLU A 194 -0.89 -23.10 9.96
CA GLU A 194 -1.75 -22.64 8.88
C GLU A 194 -1.02 -22.77 7.54
N ASP A 195 -1.65 -23.46 6.58
CA ASP A 195 -1.10 -23.54 5.24
C ASP A 195 -1.28 -22.21 4.48
N LYS A 196 -0.50 -22.08 3.39
CA LYS A 196 -0.44 -20.87 2.58
C LYS A 196 -1.79 -20.49 1.98
N ASP A 197 -2.56 -21.44 1.45
CA ASP A 197 -3.81 -21.13 0.76
C ASP A 197 -4.92 -20.75 1.76
N ALA A 198 -4.96 -21.43 2.92
CA ALA A 198 -5.85 -21.08 4.03
C ALA A 198 -5.58 -19.67 4.55
N PHE A 199 -4.31 -19.34 4.79
CA PHE A 199 -3.92 -18.00 5.24
C PHE A 199 -4.28 -16.92 4.22
N LEU A 200 -3.97 -17.12 2.94
CA LEU A 200 -4.25 -16.13 1.90
C LEU A 200 -5.76 -15.90 1.72
N THR A 201 -6.57 -16.95 1.84
CA THR A 201 -8.04 -16.86 1.83
C THR A 201 -8.51 -16.00 3.00
N ARG A 202 -8.08 -16.33 4.23
CA ARG A 202 -8.46 -15.57 5.43
C ARG A 202 -8.00 -14.10 5.39
N ALA A 203 -6.81 -13.84 4.85
CA ALA A 203 -6.29 -12.49 4.69
C ALA A 203 -7.10 -11.70 3.64
N SER A 204 -7.52 -12.34 2.55
CA SER A 204 -8.42 -11.78 1.55
C SER A 204 -9.79 -11.47 2.15
N ASP A 205 -10.37 -12.40 2.90
CA ASP A 205 -11.66 -12.22 3.59
C ASP A 205 -11.61 -11.08 4.60
N ALA A 206 -10.50 -10.96 5.35
CA ALA A 206 -10.29 -9.86 6.28
C ALA A 206 -10.21 -8.49 5.57
N LEU A 207 -9.69 -8.44 4.34
CA LEU A 207 -9.68 -7.24 3.53
C LEU A 207 -11.07 -6.94 2.95
N LEU A 208 -11.76 -7.94 2.40
CA LEU A 208 -13.13 -7.81 1.89
C LEU A 208 -14.11 -7.37 2.98
N GLY A 209 -13.94 -7.85 4.21
CA GLY A 209 -14.76 -7.45 5.36
C GLY A 209 -14.65 -5.96 5.73
N LEU A 210 -13.69 -5.23 5.17
CA LEU A 210 -13.58 -3.78 5.32
C LEU A 210 -14.29 -2.99 4.21
N ALA A 211 -14.69 -3.66 3.13
CA ALA A 211 -15.44 -3.04 2.05
C ALA A 211 -16.75 -2.44 2.60
N PRO A 212 -17.16 -1.25 2.13
CA PRO A 212 -18.44 -0.68 2.54
C PRO A 212 -19.58 -1.61 2.15
N GLU A 213 -20.61 -1.69 2.98
CA GLU A 213 -21.87 -2.32 2.57
C GLU A 213 -22.40 -1.60 1.33
N VAL A 214 -22.86 -2.37 0.34
CA VAL A 214 -23.47 -1.83 -0.87
C VAL A 214 -24.63 -0.93 -0.43
N ARG A 215 -24.50 0.38 -0.69
CA ARG A 215 -25.58 1.33 -0.44
C ARG A 215 -26.69 1.04 -1.44
N THR A 216 -27.71 0.30 -1.00
CA THR A 216 -28.98 0.12 -1.71
C THR A 216 -29.80 1.40 -1.71
#